data_AF-A0AA96TV01-F1
#
_entry.id   AF-A0AA96TV01-F1
#
_cell.length_a   1.000
_cell.length_b   1.000
_cell.length_c   1.000
_cell.angle_alpha   90.00
_cell.angle_beta   90.00
_cell.angle_gamma   90.00
#
_symmetry.space_group_name_H-M   'P 1'
#
loop_
_entity.id
_entity.type
_entity.pdbx_description
1 polymer ?
#
loop_
_entity_poly.entity_id
_entity_poly.type
_entity_poly.pdbx_seq_one_letter_code
_entity_poly.pdbx_strand_id
1 'polypeptide(L)'
;MIEFRIDRRSGVSTYMQIIQQVRQAMRLGLLNPGDRLPSAREVVEATAVNPNTVLKAYRELEREGLVEARRGLGTFVTKSLSSEATTGSDAPLRQELAGWMGRAQEGGLVVEDVDALYSAVRDDHYPAEERS
;
A
#
# COMPACT_ATOMS: atom_id res chain seq x y z
N MET A 1 4.30 -12.75 2.39
CA MET A 1 5.14 -12.14 1.31
C MET A 1 4.20 -11.40 0.37
N ILE A 2 4.48 -10.14 0.05
CA ILE A 2 3.62 -9.31 -0.81
C ILE A 2 3.66 -9.80 -2.27
N GLU A 3 2.53 -9.76 -2.96
CA GLU A 3 2.41 -10.00 -4.40
C GLU A 3 2.12 -8.67 -5.11
N PHE A 4 2.85 -8.38 -6.19
CA PHE A 4 2.69 -7.12 -6.93
C PHE A 4 1.72 -7.28 -8.10
N ARG A 5 0.78 -6.34 -8.22
CA ARG A 5 -0.13 -6.22 -9.36
C ARG A 5 0.15 -4.96 -10.14
N ILE A 6 0.53 -5.08 -11.41
CA ILE A 6 1.00 -3.94 -12.22
C ILE A 6 -0.03 -3.61 -13.30
N ASP A 7 -0.60 -2.41 -13.22
CA ASP A 7 -1.47 -1.88 -14.26
C ASP A 7 -0.70 -0.91 -15.17
N ARG A 8 -0.36 -1.38 -16.38
CA ARG A 8 0.37 -0.59 -17.39
C ARG A 8 -0.49 0.51 -18.03
N ARG A 9 -1.81 0.53 -17.80
CA ARG A 9 -2.75 1.52 -18.36
C ARG A 9 -3.06 2.67 -17.42
N SER A 10 -2.67 2.56 -16.15
CA SER A 10 -2.95 3.56 -15.10
C SER A 10 -2.32 4.94 -15.31
N GLY A 11 -1.37 5.09 -16.24
CA GLY A 11 -0.55 6.31 -16.36
C GLY A 11 0.51 6.49 -15.26
N VAL A 12 0.44 5.70 -14.19
CA VAL A 12 1.44 5.67 -13.11
C VAL A 12 2.61 4.77 -13.54
N SER A 13 3.85 5.25 -13.39
CA SER A 13 5.03 4.43 -13.71
C SER A 13 5.06 3.16 -12.86
N THR A 14 5.47 2.03 -13.45
CA THR A 14 5.57 0.73 -12.75
C THR A 14 6.39 0.78 -11.47
N TYR A 15 7.49 1.53 -11.50
CA TYR A 15 8.33 1.78 -10.33
C TYR A 15 7.51 2.40 -9.18
N MET A 16 6.69 3.40 -9.48
CA MET A 16 5.86 4.08 -8.49
C MET A 16 4.74 3.17 -7.98
N GLN A 17 4.15 2.33 -8.85
CA GLN A 17 3.15 1.35 -8.43
C GLN A 17 3.72 0.35 -7.41
N ILE A 18 4.97 -0.11 -7.60
CA ILE A 18 5.65 -1.00 -6.63
C ILE A 18 5.81 -0.29 -5.27
N ILE A 19 6.29 0.96 -5.29
CA ILE A 19 6.44 1.77 -4.06
C ILE A 19 5.10 1.93 -3.34
N GLN A 20 4.06 2.32 -4.08
CA GLN A 20 2.72 2.54 -3.54
C GLN A 20 2.16 1.26 -2.92
N GLN A 21 2.32 0.11 -3.57
CA GLN A 21 1.86 -1.18 -3.04
C GLN A 21 2.62 -1.60 -1.78
N VAL A 22 3.95 -1.41 -1.72
CA VAL A 22 4.71 -1.68 -0.49
C VAL A 22 4.22 -0.77 0.64
N ARG A 23 4.12 0.54 0.41
CA ARG A 23 3.64 1.48 1.43
C ARG A 23 2.22 1.16 1.89
N GLN A 24 1.33 0.81 0.96
CA GLN A 24 -0.04 0.44 1.29
C GLN A 24 -0.08 -0.84 2.13
N ALA A 25 0.68 -1.87 1.76
CA ALA A 25 0.80 -3.10 2.54
C ALA A 25 1.34 -2.82 3.96
N MET A 26 2.33 -1.94 4.10
CA MET A 26 2.84 -1.52 5.41
C MET A 26 1.79 -0.76 6.24
N ARG A 27 1.04 0.18 5.63
CA ARG A 27 -0.02 0.94 6.31
C ARG A 27 -1.19 0.07 6.78
N LEU A 28 -1.44 -1.03 6.06
CA LEU A 28 -2.45 -2.04 6.39
C LEU A 28 -1.91 -3.13 7.33
N GLY A 29 -0.64 -3.07 7.74
CA GLY A 29 -0.01 -4.09 8.59
C GLY A 29 0.22 -5.44 7.92
N LEU A 30 0.10 -5.52 6.58
CA LEU A 30 0.39 -6.71 5.79
C LEU A 30 1.90 -6.93 5.59
N LEU A 31 2.70 -5.88 5.80
CA LEU A 31 4.16 -5.91 5.86
C LEU A 31 4.62 -5.24 7.15
N ASN A 32 5.36 -5.98 7.96
CA ASN A 32 5.86 -5.57 9.27
C ASN A 32 7.39 -5.53 9.29
N PRO A 33 8.02 -4.79 10.23
CA PRO A 33 9.47 -4.84 10.41
C PRO A 33 10.00 -6.27 10.51
N GLY A 34 11.04 -6.57 9.74
CA GLY A 34 11.62 -7.91 9.60
C GLY A 34 11.06 -8.74 8.45
N ASP A 35 9.92 -8.36 7.87
CA ASP A 35 9.40 -9.05 6.68
C ASP A 35 10.31 -8.84 5.47
N ARG A 36 10.52 -9.91 4.71
CA ARG A 36 11.31 -9.88 3.48
C ARG A 36 10.44 -9.49 2.28
N LEU A 37 10.89 -8.51 1.52
CA LEU A 37 10.34 -8.23 0.19
C LEU A 37 10.76 -9.31 -0.82
N PRO A 38 9.91 -9.62 -1.82
CA PRO A 38 10.30 -10.48 -2.92
C PRO A 38 11.57 -9.94 -3.59
N SER A 39 12.49 -10.81 -3.97
CA SER A 39 13.65 -10.44 -4.77
C SER A 39 13.22 -9.86 -6.12
N ALA A 40 14.09 -9.05 -6.74
CA ALA A 40 13.81 -8.51 -8.07
C ALA A 40 13.48 -9.60 -9.09
N ARG A 41 14.10 -10.78 -8.96
CA ARG A 41 13.82 -11.94 -9.81
C ARG A 41 12.40 -12.48 -9.59
N GLU A 42 11.99 -12.69 -8.34
CA GLU A 42 10.63 -13.15 -8.01
C GLU A 42 9.57 -12.16 -8.52
N VAL A 43 9.83 -10.85 -8.41
CA VAL A 43 8.92 -9.82 -8.97
C VAL A 43 8.85 -9.89 -10.50
N VAL A 44 10.00 -10.06 -11.17
CA VAL A 44 10.05 -10.20 -12.64
C VAL A 44 9.25 -11.42 -13.09
N GLU A 45 9.43 -12.55 -12.42
CA GLU A 45 8.73 -13.81 -12.73
C GLU A 45 7.21 -13.66 -12.58
N ALA A 46 6.74 -12.91 -11.56
CA ALA A 46 5.32 -12.70 -11.32
C ALA A 46 4.67 -11.62 -12.22
N THR A 47 5.43 -10.61 -12.67
CA THR A 47 4.83 -9.39 -13.26
C THR A 47 5.38 -8.99 -14.65
N ALA A 48 6.45 -9.64 -15.10
CA ALA A 48 7.24 -9.27 -16.28
C ALA A 48 7.72 -7.80 -16.25
N VAL A 49 7.93 -7.24 -15.05
CA VAL A 49 8.55 -5.93 -14.86
C VAL A 49 10.06 -6.03 -15.04
N ASN A 50 10.67 -5.00 -15.63
CA ASN A 50 12.12 -4.93 -15.76
C ASN A 50 12.81 -4.98 -14.36
N PRO A 51 13.81 -5.85 -14.12
CA PRO A 51 14.46 -5.97 -12.82
C PRO A 51 15.06 -4.65 -12.32
N ASN A 52 15.55 -3.78 -13.23
CA ASN A 52 16.07 -2.46 -12.86
C ASN A 52 14.98 -1.53 -12.32
N THR A 53 13.73 -1.68 -12.80
CA THR A 53 12.57 -0.93 -12.28
C THR A 53 12.24 -1.36 -10.85
N VAL A 54 12.30 -2.66 -10.55
CA VAL A 54 12.10 -3.19 -9.20
C VAL A 54 13.22 -2.72 -8.27
N LEU A 55 14.48 -2.84 -8.70
CA LEU A 55 15.62 -2.38 -7.91
C LEU A 55 15.59 -0.86 -7.67
N LYS A 56 15.13 -0.09 -8.66
CA LYS A 56 14.90 1.35 -8.48
C LYS A 56 13.88 1.57 -7.35
N ALA A 57 12.76 0.85 -7.36
CA ALA A 57 11.70 0.97 -6.34
C ALA A 57 12.22 0.66 -4.94
N TYR A 58 13.01 -0.40 -4.82
CA TYR A 58 13.56 -0.80 -3.52
C TYR A 58 14.59 0.20 -3.00
N ARG A 59 15.42 0.79 -3.87
CA ARG A 59 16.34 1.86 -3.48
C ARG A 59 15.61 3.10 -2.97
N GLU A 60 14.46 3.42 -3.53
CA GLU A 60 13.66 4.55 -3.05
C GLU A 60 13.08 4.29 -1.66
N LEU A 61 12.49 3.11 -1.48
CA LEU A 61 11.99 2.67 -0.18
C LEU A 61 13.12 2.61 0.87
N GLU A 62 14.33 2.23 0.46
CA GLU A 62 15.53 2.23 1.31
C GLU A 62 15.97 3.65 1.65
N ARG A 63 15.93 4.58 0.68
CA ARG A 63 16.21 6.01 0.90
C ARG A 63 15.25 6.64 1.91
N GLU A 64 13.99 6.20 1.92
CA GLU A 64 12.98 6.60 2.90
C GLU A 64 13.14 5.89 4.26
N GLY A 65 14.07 4.94 4.35
CA GLY A 65 14.32 4.14 5.54
C GLY A 65 13.15 3.22 5.89
N LEU A 66 12.34 2.81 4.90
CA LEU A 66 11.24 1.86 5.05
C LEU A 66 11.71 0.41 4.91
N VAL A 67 12.78 0.21 4.14
CA VAL A 67 13.42 -1.09 3.94
C VAL A 67 14.94 -0.96 4.01
N GLU A 68 15.63 -2.08 4.13
CA GLU A 68 17.09 -2.17 4.03
C GLU A 68 17.52 -3.37 3.18
N ALA A 69 18.53 -3.20 2.35
CA ALA A 69 19.17 -4.30 1.63
C ALA A 69 20.23 -4.97 2.52
N ARG A 70 20.02 -6.24 2.86
CA ARG A 70 20.99 -7.08 3.56
C ARG A 70 21.74 -7.95 2.57
N ARG A 71 23.07 -7.77 2.47
CA ARG A 71 23.92 -8.47 1.49
C ARG A 71 23.74 -9.98 1.58
N GLY A 72 23.36 -10.61 0.47
CA GLY A 72 23.14 -12.06 0.37
C GLY A 72 21.86 -12.58 1.01
N LEU A 73 21.09 -11.74 1.71
CA LEU A 73 19.89 -12.14 2.45
C LEU A 73 18.60 -11.59 1.84
N GLY A 74 18.67 -10.47 1.12
CA GLY A 74 17.52 -9.83 0.46
C GLY A 74 17.21 -8.45 1.02
N THR A 75 16.01 -7.94 0.72
CA THR A 75 15.53 -6.63 1.18
C THR A 75 14.47 -6.84 2.25
N PHE A 76 14.60 -6.15 3.39
CA PHE A 76 13.75 -6.34 4.57
C PHE A 76 13.11 -5.03 5.00
N VAL A 77 11.87 -5.10 5.46
CA VAL A 77 11.16 -3.95 6.03
C VAL A 77 11.79 -3.57 7.37
N THR A 78 12.01 -2.28 7.60
CA THR A 78 12.71 -1.77 8.79
C THR A 78 11.80 -0.99 9.75
N LYS A 79 10.70 -0.44 9.25
CA LYS A 79 9.76 0.39 10.02
C LYS A 79 8.33 -0.04 9.76
N SER A 80 7.45 0.27 10.71
CA SER A 80 6.02 0.17 10.46
C SER A 80 5.47 1.50 9.96
N LEU A 81 4.52 1.43 9.02
CA LEU A 81 3.64 2.54 8.67
C LEU A 81 2.20 2.31 9.17
N SER A 82 1.95 1.17 9.82
CA SER A 82 0.65 0.90 10.43
C SER A 82 0.44 1.72 11.69
N SER A 83 -0.83 1.99 11.98
CA SER A 83 -1.28 2.53 13.26
C SER A 83 -2.17 1.49 13.93
N GLU A 84 -2.16 1.44 15.27
CA GLU A 84 -3.13 0.66 16.06
C GLU A 84 -4.58 1.04 15.69
N ALA A 85 -4.79 2.28 15.25
CA ALA A 85 -6.09 2.76 14.79
C ALA A 85 -6.53 2.12 13.46
N THR A 86 -5.61 1.60 12.64
CA THR A 86 -5.90 1.10 11.28
C THR A 86 -5.66 -0.39 11.08
N THR A 87 -4.91 -1.05 11.97
CA THR A 87 -4.39 -2.41 11.74
C THR A 87 -4.96 -3.45 12.70
N GLY A 88 -5.51 -4.53 12.15
CA GLY A 88 -6.18 -5.60 12.89
C GLY A 88 -7.70 -5.50 12.79
N SER A 89 -8.39 -6.63 12.93
CA SER A 89 -9.87 -6.69 12.89
C SER A 89 -10.53 -5.87 14.00
N ASP A 90 -9.81 -5.67 15.11
CA ASP A 90 -10.27 -4.96 16.29
C ASP A 90 -9.82 -3.49 16.35
N ALA A 91 -9.18 -2.99 15.30
CA ALA A 91 -8.79 -1.58 15.23
C ALA A 91 -10.04 -0.68 15.25
N PRO A 92 -10.15 0.31 16.17
CA PRO A 92 -11.37 1.09 16.35
C PRO A 92 -11.90 1.74 15.07
N LEU A 93 -11.04 2.42 14.31
CA LEU A 93 -11.47 3.08 13.07
C LEU A 93 -11.87 2.07 11.98
N ARG A 94 -11.28 0.87 11.99
CA ARG A 94 -11.67 -0.20 11.07
C ARG A 94 -13.06 -0.72 11.40
N GLN A 95 -13.36 -0.93 12.68
CA GLN A 95 -14.69 -1.36 13.13
C GLN A 95 -15.76 -0.30 12.83
N GLU A 96 -15.46 0.97 13.09
CA GLU A 96 -16.36 2.08 12.76
C GLU A 96 -16.64 2.16 11.26
N LEU A 97 -15.59 2.07 10.42
CA LEU A 97 -15.74 2.07 8.97
C LEU A 97 -16.54 0.85 8.49
N ALA A 98 -16.29 -0.34 9.04
CA ALA A 98 -17.07 -1.54 8.71
C ALA A 98 -18.55 -1.40 9.08
N GLY A 99 -18.86 -0.83 10.25
CA GLY A 99 -20.23 -0.54 10.66
C GLY A 99 -20.90 0.50 9.76
N TRP A 100 -20.16 1.51 9.31
CA TRP A 100 -20.65 2.48 8.33
C TRP A 100 -20.92 1.83 6.96
N MET A 101 -20.02 0.97 6.47
CA MET A 101 -20.20 0.21 5.22
C MET A 101 -21.47 -0.65 5.26
N GLY A 102 -21.78 -1.27 6.39
CA GLY A 102 -23.04 -2.00 6.57
C GLY A 102 -24.27 -1.12 6.39
N ARG A 103 -24.28 0.08 6.99
CA ARG A 103 -25.37 1.05 6.82
C ARG A 103 -25.47 1.59 5.39
N ALA A 104 -24.34 1.80 4.72
CA ALA A 104 -24.31 2.22 3.32
C ALA A 104 -24.96 1.16 2.42
N GLN A 105 -24.62 -0.12 2.63
CA GLN A 105 -25.20 -1.24 1.91
C GLN A 105 -26.71 -1.38 2.17
N GLU A 106 -27.17 -1.25 3.42
CA GLU A 106 -28.60 -1.25 3.77
C GLU A 106 -29.35 -0.07 3.13
N GLY A 107 -28.68 1.07 2.97
CA GLY A 107 -29.19 2.25 2.27
C GLY A 107 -29.20 2.13 0.74
N GLY A 108 -28.68 1.03 0.18
CA GLY A 108 -28.68 0.76 -1.26
C GLY A 108 -27.53 1.39 -2.04
N LEU A 109 -26.47 1.86 -1.37
CA LEU A 109 -25.29 2.39 -2.06
C LEU A 109 -24.55 1.26 -2.77
N VAL A 110 -24.14 1.52 -4.02
CA VAL A 110 -23.17 0.68 -4.73
C VAL A 110 -21.74 1.10 -4.38
N VAL A 111 -20.76 0.29 -4.78
CA VAL A 111 -19.34 0.56 -4.47
C VAL A 111 -18.89 1.90 -5.06
N GLU A 112 -19.42 2.27 -6.23
CA GLU A 112 -19.14 3.56 -6.86
C GLU A 112 -19.66 4.74 -6.04
N ASP A 113 -20.84 4.62 -5.40
CA ASP A 113 -21.40 5.65 -4.52
C ASP A 113 -20.52 5.81 -3.26
N VAL A 114 -20.06 4.68 -2.70
CA VAL A 114 -19.16 4.65 -1.55
C VAL A 114 -17.84 5.33 -1.87
N ASP A 115 -17.23 5.02 -3.02
CA ASP A 115 -15.96 5.60 -3.45
C ASP A 115 -16.09 7.12 -3.72
N ALA A 116 -17.20 7.54 -4.32
CA ALA A 116 -17.51 8.95 -4.54
C ALA A 116 -17.68 9.71 -3.21
N LEU A 117 -18.45 9.15 -2.28
CA LEU A 117 -18.70 9.75 -0.97
C LEU A 117 -17.42 9.81 -0.11
N TYR A 118 -16.66 8.72 -0.07
CA TYR A 118 -15.35 8.69 0.59
C TYR A 118 -14.41 9.74 0.01
N SER A 119 -14.35 9.86 -1.31
CA SER A 119 -13.48 10.85 -1.97
C SER A 119 -13.88 12.27 -1.63
N ALA A 120 -15.18 12.59 -1.65
CA ALA A 120 -15.68 13.91 -1.28
C ALA A 120 -15.33 14.27 0.17
N VAL A 121 -15.66 13.40 1.13
CA VAL A 121 -15.38 13.63 2.56
C VAL A 121 -13.88 13.69 2.85
N ARG A 122 -13.08 12.82 2.20
CA ARG A 122 -11.62 12.87 2.33
C ARG A 122 -11.09 14.21 1.84
N ASP A 123 -11.57 14.72 0.72
CA ASP A 123 -11.06 15.97 0.15
C ASP A 123 -11.45 17.18 1.03
N ASP A 124 -12.58 17.12 1.73
CA ASP A 124 -12.97 18.12 2.74
C ASP A 124 -12.03 18.13 3.96
N HIS A 125 -11.52 16.97 4.37
CA HIS A 125 -10.66 16.82 5.56
C HIS A 125 -9.15 16.84 5.26
N TYR A 126 -8.75 16.50 4.04
CA TYR A 126 -7.36 16.42 3.58
C TYR A 126 -7.21 17.13 2.23
N PRO A 127 -7.25 18.48 2.23
CA PRO A 127 -7.11 19.27 1.03
C PRO A 127 -5.77 18.97 0.35
N ALA A 128 -5.73 19.09 -0.98
CA ALA A 128 -4.60 18.66 -1.81
C ALA A 128 -3.24 19.27 -1.43
N GLU A 129 -3.23 20.39 -0.70
CA GLU A 129 -2.04 21.11 -0.24
C GLU A 129 -1.29 20.41 0.90
N GLU A 130 -1.93 19.47 1.62
CA GLU A 130 -1.35 18.78 2.78
C GLU A 130 -0.79 17.37 2.46
N ARG A 131 -0.85 16.95 1.19
CA ARG A 131 -0.38 15.62 0.73
C ARG A 131 1.11 15.66 0.39
N SER A 132 1.97 15.80 1.41
CA SER A 132 3.45 15.69 1.26
C SER A 132 3.96 14.30 1.66
#